data_AF-A0AAD5ZQE3-F1
#
_entry.id   AF-A0AAD5ZQE3-F1
#
_cell.length_a   1.000
_cell.length_b   1.000
_cell.length_c   1.000
_cell.angle_alpha   90.00
_cell.angle_beta   90.00
_cell.angle_gamma   90.00
#
_symmetry.space_group_name_H-M   'P 1'
#
loop_
_entity.id
_entity.type
_entity.pdbx_description
1 polymer ?
#
loop_
_entity_poly.entity_id
_entity_poly.type
_entity_poly.pdbx_seq_one_letter_code
_entity_poly.pdbx_strand_id
1 'polypeptide(L)'
;MGGAGAEAVIPLAAVVGILYALWQWFVVSRVKVSGYYQTLDTGNGYHGGPVFEMDRTEEDAGEGSPDERIIMAKCAEIQHAISVGAKSFLFTQYKYLSIFMTFFALVIFLFLGSVNSFSTKEQPCTYTQNQNCKSALANAFFTTIAFLLGAFTSVFSGYLGMKIATYANARTTLEAQKGIAPAFKIAYRSGAVMGFLLASSGLLVLYISINLFKVYYGDDWEGLFESITGYGLGGSSVALFGRVGGGIYTKAADVGADLVGKVENNIPEDDPRNPAVQFLLVFSFVSS
;
A
#
# COMPACT_ATOMS: atom_id res chain seq x y z
N MET A 1 14.55 -35.88 -1.56
CA MET A 1 14.87 -34.84 -0.55
C MET A 1 14.50 -33.40 -0.98
N GLY A 2 13.93 -33.12 -2.16
CA GLY A 2 13.76 -31.73 -2.65
C GLY A 2 12.43 -31.01 -2.38
N GLY A 3 11.29 -31.71 -2.26
CA GLY A 3 9.97 -31.06 -2.16
C GLY A 3 9.63 -30.48 -0.78
N ALA A 4 9.86 -31.27 0.28
CA ALA A 4 9.54 -30.85 1.65
C ALA A 4 10.42 -29.68 2.15
N GLY A 5 11.66 -29.57 1.63
CA GLY A 5 12.53 -28.44 1.95
C GLY A 5 12.01 -27.12 1.35
N ALA A 6 11.57 -27.15 0.09
CA ALA A 6 11.03 -25.97 -0.57
C ALA A 6 9.72 -25.48 0.07
N GLU A 7 8.82 -26.40 0.44
CA GLU A 7 7.56 -26.06 1.11
C GLU A 7 7.75 -25.48 2.52
N ALA A 8 8.87 -25.73 3.18
CA ALA A 8 9.21 -25.10 4.46
C ALA A 8 9.96 -23.76 4.29
N VAL A 9 10.89 -23.67 3.33
CA VAL A 9 11.77 -22.50 3.16
C VAL A 9 11.03 -21.27 2.66
N ILE A 10 10.09 -21.42 1.73
CA ILE A 10 9.35 -20.30 1.13
C ILE A 10 8.51 -19.54 2.18
N PRO A 11 7.63 -20.19 2.96
CA PRO A 11 6.86 -19.48 3.98
C PRO A 11 7.75 -18.97 5.11
N LEU A 12 8.82 -19.68 5.47
CA LEU A 12 9.78 -19.23 6.48
C LEU A 12 10.44 -17.91 6.05
N ALA A 13 10.93 -17.82 4.81
CA ALA A 13 11.55 -16.61 4.28
C ALA A 13 10.57 -15.43 4.27
N ALA A 14 9.31 -15.66 3.88
CA ALA A 14 8.28 -14.63 3.93
C ALA A 14 7.98 -14.16 5.36
N VAL A 15 7.87 -15.08 6.33
CA VAL A 15 7.64 -14.72 7.75
C VAL A 15 8.82 -13.93 8.30
N VAL A 16 10.06 -14.34 8.01
CA VAL A 16 11.26 -13.60 8.41
C VAL A 16 11.26 -12.19 7.83
N GLY A 17 10.88 -12.02 6.56
CA GLY A 17 10.77 -10.70 5.94
C GLY A 17 9.69 -9.82 6.57
N ILE A 18 8.53 -10.37 6.93
CA ILE A 18 7.47 -9.65 7.65
C ILE A 18 7.95 -9.23 9.05
N LEU A 19 8.58 -10.15 9.79
CA LEU A 19 9.13 -9.85 11.12
C LEU A 19 10.20 -8.76 11.06
N TYR A 20 11.09 -8.82 10.07
CA TYR A 20 12.09 -7.78 9.83
C TYR A 20 11.43 -6.43 9.56
N ALA A 21 10.40 -6.38 8.72
CA ALA A 21 9.70 -5.14 8.43
C ALA A 21 8.96 -4.59 9.66
N LEU A 22 8.30 -5.42 10.46
CA LEU A 22 7.68 -5.01 11.72
C LEU A 22 8.71 -4.48 12.71
N TRP A 23 9.88 -5.11 12.78
CA TRP A 23 10.98 -4.63 13.61
C TRP A 23 11.49 -3.26 13.14
N GLN A 24 11.69 -3.07 11.83
CA GLN A 24 12.07 -1.75 11.30
C GLN A 24 11.00 -0.69 11.58
N TRP A 25 9.72 -1.05 11.48
CA TRP A 25 8.63 -0.14 11.85
C TRP A 25 8.69 0.20 13.35
N PHE A 26 8.90 -0.78 14.22
CA PHE A 26 9.09 -0.54 15.66
C PHE A 26 10.29 0.37 15.96
N VAL A 27 11.37 0.26 15.20
CA VAL A 27 12.52 1.15 15.35
C VAL A 27 12.18 2.57 14.89
N VAL A 28 11.39 2.74 13.84
CA VAL A 28 10.89 4.06 13.40
C VAL A 28 9.89 4.64 14.40
N SER A 29 9.08 3.81 15.08
CA SER A 29 8.09 4.28 16.06
C SER A 29 8.72 4.83 17.34
N ARG A 30 9.99 4.52 17.61
CA ARG A 30 10.76 5.11 18.73
C ARG A 30 10.90 6.63 18.61
N VAL A 31 10.82 7.19 17.40
CA VAL A 31 10.72 8.64 17.21
C VAL A 31 9.30 9.06 17.57
N LYS A 32 9.16 9.62 18.78
CA LYS A 32 7.88 10.11 19.30
C LYS A 32 7.48 11.37 18.51
N VAL A 33 6.27 11.34 17.97
CA VAL A 33 5.60 12.51 17.38
C VAL A 33 4.29 12.63 18.13
N SER A 34 4.18 13.58 19.05
CA SER A 34 2.95 13.83 19.78
C SER A 34 2.33 15.12 19.28
N GLY A 35 1.05 15.06 18.91
CA GLY A 35 0.24 16.27 18.78
C GLY A 35 0.11 16.92 20.15
N TYR A 36 0.25 18.24 20.20
CA TYR A 36 -0.05 19.02 21.38
C TYR A 36 -1.53 19.42 21.34
N TYR A 37 -2.28 19.12 22.39
CA TYR A 37 -3.61 19.69 22.60
C TYR A 37 -3.40 21.12 23.13
N GLN A 38 -3.43 22.11 22.24
CA GLN A 38 -3.54 23.49 22.69
C GLN A 38 -5.03 23.77 22.91
N THR A 39 -5.48 23.68 24.16
CA THR A 39 -6.60 24.51 24.58
C THR A 39 -6.12 25.95 24.47
N LEU A 40 -6.25 26.54 23.28
CA LEU A 40 -6.32 27.98 23.14
C LEU A 40 -7.60 28.37 23.88
N ASP A 41 -7.45 28.81 25.12
CA ASP A 41 -8.48 29.56 25.83
C ASP A 41 -8.58 30.95 25.16
N THR A 42 -9.05 30.96 23.92
CA THR A 42 -9.58 32.17 23.30
C THR A 42 -10.94 32.36 23.94
N GLY A 43 -11.07 33.37 24.80
CA GLY A 43 -12.32 33.81 25.44
C GLY A 43 -13.42 34.28 24.48
N ASN A 44 -13.47 33.73 23.27
CA ASN A 44 -14.48 33.92 22.24
C ASN A 44 -14.98 32.56 21.74
N GLY A 45 -15.95 31.97 22.46
CA GLY A 45 -17.14 31.27 21.97
C GLY A 45 -17.13 30.28 20.79
N TYR A 46 -15.99 29.90 20.22
CA TYR A 46 -15.93 28.93 19.12
C TYR A 46 -15.50 27.55 19.62
N HIS A 47 -16.48 26.67 19.78
CA HIS A 47 -16.26 25.25 20.08
C HIS A 47 -15.73 24.51 18.85
N GLY A 48 -14.41 24.35 18.76
CA GLY A 48 -13.79 23.32 17.92
C GLY A 48 -14.09 21.93 18.50
N GLY A 49 -14.66 21.03 17.69
CA GLY A 49 -15.07 19.69 18.08
C GLY A 49 -13.90 18.76 18.48
N PRO A 50 -14.20 17.59 19.08
CA PRO A 50 -13.21 16.75 19.74
C PRO A 50 -12.31 16.04 18.72
N VAL A 51 -10.99 16.21 18.88
CA VAL A 51 -9.97 15.41 18.21
C VAL A 51 -9.44 14.38 19.21
N PHE A 52 -9.64 13.11 18.84
CA PHE A 52 -9.27 11.85 19.48
C PHE A 52 -8.25 11.89 20.64
N GLU A 53 -8.67 11.35 21.79
CA GLU A 53 -7.89 11.19 23.02
C GLU A 53 -6.95 9.98 22.94
N MET A 54 -5.68 10.16 23.31
CA MET A 54 -4.71 9.08 23.55
C MET A 54 -3.94 9.38 24.83
N ASP A 55 -4.01 8.42 25.74
CA ASP A 55 -3.55 8.39 27.12
C ASP A 55 -2.07 8.79 27.28
N ARG A 56 -1.80 9.71 28.21
CA ARG A 56 -0.46 10.22 28.52
C ARG A 56 -0.09 9.70 29.92
N THR A 57 0.93 8.85 30.00
CA THR A 57 1.63 8.61 31.27
C THR A 57 2.55 9.81 31.55
N GLU A 58 2.42 10.40 32.73
CA GLU A 58 3.08 11.64 33.17
C GLU A 58 4.61 11.55 33.28
N GLU A 59 5.23 10.41 32.97
CA GLU A 59 6.67 10.16 33.17
C GLU A 59 7.57 10.61 32.01
N ASP A 60 7.01 11.02 30.86
CA ASP A 60 7.77 11.44 29.68
C ASP A 60 7.99 12.97 29.59
N ALA A 61 8.12 13.66 30.72
CA ALA A 61 8.51 15.06 30.79
C ALA A 61 10.01 15.25 30.47
N GLY A 62 10.40 14.96 29.22
CA GLY A 62 11.76 15.17 28.72
C GLY A 62 12.08 16.64 28.39
N GLU A 63 13.33 16.99 28.67
CA GLU A 63 14.06 18.21 28.31
C GLU A 63 13.89 18.57 26.83
N GLY A 64 13.16 19.64 26.55
CA GLY A 64 13.08 20.22 25.21
C GLY A 64 12.73 21.68 25.34
N SER A 65 13.36 22.53 24.54
CA SER A 65 13.07 23.97 24.57
C SER A 65 11.59 24.20 24.21
N PRO A 66 10.95 25.28 24.69
CA PRO A 66 9.56 25.60 24.35
C PRO A 66 9.29 25.58 22.84
N ASP A 67 10.28 25.97 22.04
CA ASP A 67 10.21 26.04 20.58
C ASP A 67 10.17 24.64 19.93
N GLU A 68 10.93 23.67 20.45
CA GLU A 68 10.92 22.29 19.93
C GLU A 68 9.55 21.62 20.09
N ARG A 69 8.84 21.93 21.18
CA ARG A 69 7.49 21.41 21.44
C ARG A 69 6.47 21.98 20.45
N ILE A 70 6.58 23.27 20.12
CA ILE A 70 5.73 23.93 19.12
C ILE A 70 5.98 23.36 17.73
N ILE A 71 7.25 23.17 17.36
CA ILE A 71 7.62 22.58 16.06
C ILE A 71 7.09 21.15 15.94
N MET A 72 7.26 20.33 16.99
CA MET A 72 6.74 18.95 17.00
C MET A 72 5.21 18.91 16.86
N ALA A 73 4.49 19.80 17.55
CA ALA A 73 3.03 19.91 17.44
C ALA A 73 2.58 20.27 16.02
N LYS A 74 3.25 21.25 15.39
CA LYS A 74 2.94 21.66 14.02
C LYS A 74 3.27 20.58 12.99
N CYS A 75 4.37 19.86 13.14
CA CYS A 75 4.69 18.71 12.29
C CYS A 75 3.62 17.60 12.41
N ALA A 76 3.10 17.35 13.61
CA ALA A 76 2.04 16.37 13.83
C ALA A 76 0.70 16.79 13.18
N GLU A 77 0.35 18.07 13.26
CA GLU A 77 -0.84 18.64 12.62
C GLU A 77 -0.79 18.49 11.09
N ILE A 78 0.35 18.88 10.48
CA ILE A 78 0.58 18.75 9.03
C ILE A 78 0.54 17.28 8.61
N GLN A 79 1.20 16.40 9.35
CA GLN A 79 1.15 14.96 9.11
C GLN A 79 -0.26 14.41 9.13
N HIS A 80 -1.06 14.83 10.11
CA HIS A 80 -2.45 14.40 10.24
C HIS A 80 -3.25 14.80 9.00
N ALA A 81 -3.16 16.07 8.58
CA ALA A 81 -3.82 16.57 7.38
C ALA A 81 -3.40 15.79 6.11
N ILE A 82 -2.10 15.54 5.95
CA ILE A 82 -1.55 14.72 4.85
C ILE A 82 -2.17 13.31 4.87
N SER A 83 -2.20 12.68 6.05
CA SER A 83 -2.71 11.32 6.20
C SER A 83 -4.20 11.20 5.91
N VAL A 84 -5.00 12.22 6.23
CA VAL A 84 -6.44 12.25 5.97
C VAL A 84 -6.72 12.45 4.48
N GLY A 85 -5.99 13.37 3.84
CA GLY A 85 -6.09 13.59 2.40
C GLY A 85 -5.71 12.34 1.61
N ALA A 86 -4.60 11.71 1.96
CA ALA A 86 -4.07 10.55 1.25
C ALA A 86 -5.04 9.36 1.34
N LYS A 87 -5.57 9.09 2.53
CA LYS A 87 -6.58 8.04 2.74
C LYS A 87 -7.88 8.31 1.97
N SER A 88 -8.36 9.55 1.98
CA SER A 88 -9.62 9.92 1.31
C SER A 88 -9.52 9.72 -0.21
N PHE A 89 -8.40 10.13 -0.79
CA PHE A 89 -8.13 9.90 -2.21
C PHE A 89 -8.03 8.41 -2.54
N LEU A 90 -7.19 7.67 -1.81
CA LEU A 90 -6.95 6.25 -2.10
C LEU A 90 -8.22 5.40 -1.89
N PHE A 91 -9.07 5.75 -0.92
CA PHE A 91 -10.38 5.12 -0.78
C PHE A 91 -11.29 5.37 -2.00
N THR A 92 -11.28 6.61 -2.51
CA THR A 92 -12.03 6.97 -3.72
C THR A 92 -11.50 6.21 -4.93
N GLN A 93 -10.19 6.20 -5.14
CA GLN A 93 -9.53 5.45 -6.20
C GLN A 93 -9.89 3.96 -6.12
N TYR A 94 -9.79 3.35 -4.94
CA TYR A 94 -10.11 1.93 -4.74
C TYR A 94 -11.56 1.59 -4.97
N LYS A 95 -12.49 2.52 -4.69
CA LYS A 95 -13.91 2.34 -5.04
C LYS A 95 -14.09 2.17 -6.54
N TYR A 96 -13.46 3.01 -7.36
CA TYR A 96 -13.53 2.90 -8.82
C TYR A 96 -12.77 1.67 -9.34
N LEU A 97 -11.59 1.38 -8.80
CA LEU A 97 -10.85 0.17 -9.17
C LEU A 97 -11.67 -1.08 -8.86
N SER A 98 -12.34 -1.16 -7.70
CA SER A 98 -13.14 -2.34 -7.34
C SER A 98 -14.25 -2.62 -8.35
N ILE A 99 -14.89 -1.59 -8.90
CA ILE A 99 -15.93 -1.75 -9.94
C ILE A 99 -15.28 -2.31 -11.21
N PHE A 100 -14.15 -1.74 -11.64
CA PHE A 100 -13.39 -2.20 -12.79
C PHE A 100 -12.91 -3.65 -12.61
N MET A 101 -12.40 -4.03 -11.42
CA MET A 101 -11.91 -5.38 -11.16
C MET A 101 -13.04 -6.41 -11.24
N THR A 102 -14.23 -6.12 -10.69
CA THR A 102 -15.37 -7.02 -10.79
C THR A 102 -15.82 -7.18 -12.24
N PHE A 103 -15.89 -6.08 -13.00
CA PHE A 103 -16.22 -6.14 -14.42
C PHE A 103 -15.20 -6.97 -15.20
N PHE A 104 -13.90 -6.72 -15.00
CA PHE A 104 -12.84 -7.43 -15.70
C PHE A 104 -12.77 -8.91 -15.30
N ALA A 105 -13.03 -9.25 -14.04
CA ALA A 105 -13.15 -10.62 -13.58
C ALA A 105 -14.30 -11.37 -14.28
N LEU A 106 -15.46 -10.72 -14.47
CA LEU A 106 -16.57 -11.29 -15.23
C LEU A 106 -16.21 -11.51 -16.71
N VAL A 107 -15.48 -10.57 -17.31
CA VAL A 107 -14.98 -10.69 -18.69
C VAL A 107 -14.02 -11.87 -18.80
N ILE A 108 -13.06 -12.01 -17.90
CA ILE A 108 -12.13 -13.15 -17.84
C ILE A 108 -12.92 -14.47 -17.77
N PHE A 109 -13.85 -14.57 -16.82
CA PHE A 109 -14.66 -15.77 -16.65
C PHE A 109 -15.47 -16.12 -17.91
N LEU A 110 -16.10 -15.13 -18.54
CA LEU A 110 -16.91 -15.34 -19.74
C LEU A 110 -16.05 -15.72 -20.95
N PHE A 111 -14.92 -15.05 -21.17
CA PHE A 111 -14.05 -15.34 -22.30
C PHE A 111 -13.40 -16.72 -22.17
N LEU A 112 -12.81 -17.05 -21.01
CA LEU A 112 -12.23 -18.38 -20.78
C LEU A 112 -13.30 -19.48 -20.76
N GLY A 113 -14.49 -19.21 -20.21
CA GLY A 113 -15.61 -20.16 -20.23
C GLY A 113 -16.19 -20.39 -21.63
N SER A 114 -16.17 -19.37 -22.50
CA SER A 114 -16.70 -19.44 -23.86
C SER A 114 -15.85 -20.27 -24.82
N VAL A 115 -14.54 -20.42 -24.57
CA VAL A 115 -13.63 -21.20 -25.45
C VAL A 115 -14.14 -22.63 -25.67
N ASN A 116 -14.75 -23.22 -24.65
CA ASN A 116 -15.27 -24.59 -24.69
C ASN A 116 -16.80 -24.65 -24.46
N SER A 117 -17.54 -23.58 -24.78
CA SER A 117 -18.99 -23.47 -24.58
C SER A 117 -19.46 -23.92 -23.18
N PHE A 118 -18.73 -23.51 -22.14
CA PHE A 118 -19.02 -23.88 -20.74
C PHE A 118 -19.13 -25.39 -20.49
N SER A 119 -18.49 -26.21 -21.33
CA SER A 119 -18.50 -27.66 -21.20
C SER A 119 -17.78 -28.10 -19.92
N THR A 120 -18.46 -28.94 -19.13
CA THR A 120 -17.96 -29.51 -17.88
C THR A 120 -17.14 -30.78 -18.08
N LYS A 121 -16.93 -31.22 -19.33
CA LYS A 121 -16.22 -32.45 -19.64
C LYS A 121 -14.71 -32.27 -19.49
N GLU A 122 -14.04 -33.29 -18.96
CA GLU A 122 -12.58 -33.40 -18.95
C GLU A 122 -12.06 -33.45 -20.38
N GLN A 123 -10.95 -32.76 -20.64
CA GLN A 123 -10.32 -32.66 -21.97
C GLN A 123 -8.90 -33.25 -21.93
N PRO A 124 -8.41 -33.77 -23.06
CA PRO A 124 -7.01 -34.19 -23.15
C PRO A 124 -6.09 -32.97 -22.96
N CYS A 125 -5.05 -33.11 -22.15
CA CYS A 125 -4.09 -32.04 -21.87
C CYS A 125 -3.37 -31.57 -23.15
N THR A 126 -3.07 -30.27 -23.24
CA THR A 126 -2.47 -29.65 -24.44
C THR A 126 -0.99 -30.02 -24.58
N TYR A 127 -0.26 -30.09 -23.45
CA TYR A 127 1.19 -30.37 -23.46
C TYR A 127 1.54 -31.78 -22.99
N THR A 128 0.68 -32.45 -22.21
CA THR A 128 0.93 -33.82 -21.72
C THR A 128 0.03 -34.82 -22.45
N GLN A 129 0.55 -35.39 -23.53
CA GLN A 129 -0.17 -36.40 -24.31
C GLN A 129 -0.38 -37.67 -23.44
N ASN A 130 -1.64 -38.07 -23.22
CA ASN A 130 -2.14 -39.21 -22.41
C ASN A 130 -2.62 -38.93 -20.97
N GLN A 131 -2.84 -37.67 -20.57
CA GLN A 131 -3.56 -37.35 -19.33
C GLN A 131 -4.84 -36.56 -19.62
N ASN A 132 -5.87 -36.80 -18.79
CA ASN A 132 -7.08 -36.00 -18.77
C ASN A 132 -6.85 -34.82 -17.83
N CYS A 133 -6.92 -33.61 -18.38
CA CYS A 133 -6.85 -32.37 -17.63
C CYS A 133 -8.24 -31.98 -17.11
N LYS A 134 -8.25 -31.13 -16.08
CA LYS A 134 -9.50 -30.61 -15.51
C LYS A 134 -10.26 -29.78 -16.55
N SER A 135 -11.57 -29.62 -16.35
CA SER A 135 -12.41 -28.90 -17.31
C SER A 135 -11.96 -27.44 -17.46
N ALA A 136 -12.03 -26.91 -18.68
CA ALA A 136 -11.69 -25.51 -18.95
C ALA A 136 -12.55 -24.53 -18.14
N LEU A 137 -13.77 -24.93 -17.75
CA LEU A 137 -14.61 -24.17 -16.84
C LEU A 137 -13.99 -24.03 -15.44
N ALA A 138 -13.35 -25.09 -14.92
CA ALA A 138 -12.61 -25.02 -13.67
C ALA A 138 -11.44 -24.05 -13.79
N ASN A 139 -10.64 -24.14 -14.86
CA ASN A 139 -9.52 -23.21 -15.12
C ASN A 139 -10.00 -21.75 -15.19
N ALA A 140 -11.11 -21.48 -15.89
CA ALA A 140 -11.72 -20.15 -15.91
C ALA A 140 -12.07 -19.63 -14.51
N PHE A 141 -12.67 -20.49 -13.67
CA PHE A 141 -13.04 -20.16 -12.30
C PHE A 141 -11.81 -19.88 -11.42
N PHE A 142 -10.81 -20.76 -11.42
CA PHE A 142 -9.58 -20.59 -10.64
C PHE A 142 -8.75 -19.39 -11.11
N THR A 143 -8.70 -19.14 -12.42
CA THR A 143 -8.06 -17.94 -13.00
C THR A 143 -8.74 -16.66 -12.52
N THR A 144 -10.07 -16.65 -12.45
CA THR A 144 -10.85 -15.50 -11.96
C THR A 144 -10.60 -15.27 -10.47
N ILE A 145 -10.52 -16.34 -9.67
CA ILE A 145 -10.16 -16.25 -8.24
C ILE A 145 -8.72 -15.73 -8.08
N ALA A 146 -7.76 -16.27 -8.86
CA ALA A 146 -6.38 -15.83 -8.83
C ALA A 146 -6.26 -14.34 -9.20
N PHE A 147 -7.00 -13.89 -10.21
CA PHE A 147 -7.09 -12.48 -10.59
C PHE A 147 -7.59 -11.60 -9.45
N LEU A 148 -8.66 -11.99 -8.77
CA LEU A 148 -9.18 -11.24 -7.62
C LEU A 148 -8.22 -11.25 -6.43
N LEU A 149 -7.52 -12.36 -6.18
CA LEU A 149 -6.49 -12.43 -5.14
C LEU A 149 -5.30 -11.52 -5.45
N GLY A 150 -4.82 -11.51 -6.70
CA GLY A 150 -3.76 -10.61 -7.14
C GLY A 150 -4.15 -9.15 -7.06
N ALA A 151 -5.39 -8.85 -7.47
CA ALA A 151 -5.99 -7.52 -7.34
C ALA A 151 -6.02 -7.05 -5.87
N PHE A 152 -6.57 -7.89 -4.98
CA PHE A 152 -6.67 -7.60 -3.56
C PHE A 152 -5.29 -7.39 -2.92
N THR A 153 -4.32 -8.23 -3.27
CA THR A 153 -2.95 -8.12 -2.75
C THR A 153 -2.28 -6.82 -3.20
N SER A 154 -2.51 -6.40 -4.44
CA SER A 154 -1.98 -5.12 -4.97
C SER A 154 -2.60 -3.90 -4.29
N VAL A 155 -3.92 -3.91 -4.07
CA VAL A 155 -4.65 -2.88 -3.30
C VAL A 155 -4.14 -2.82 -1.86
N PHE A 156 -4.00 -3.97 -1.20
CA PHE A 156 -3.50 -4.05 0.17
C PHE A 156 -2.06 -3.54 0.29
N SER A 157 -1.21 -3.90 -0.67
CA SER A 157 0.17 -3.42 -0.81
C SER A 157 0.24 -1.88 -0.90
N GLY A 158 -0.57 -1.27 -1.77
CA GLY A 158 -0.61 0.19 -1.92
C GLY A 158 -1.06 0.90 -0.63
N TYR A 159 -2.07 0.35 0.05
CA TYR A 159 -2.54 0.90 1.32
C TYR A 159 -1.47 0.83 2.43
N LEU A 160 -0.76 -0.28 2.56
CA LEU A 160 0.33 -0.43 3.53
C LEU A 160 1.48 0.54 3.23
N GLY A 161 1.87 0.69 1.96
CA GLY A 161 2.89 1.63 1.51
C GLY A 161 2.57 3.08 1.90
N MET A 162 1.35 3.52 1.59
CA MET A 162 0.87 4.84 2.01
C MET A 162 0.91 5.01 3.55
N LYS A 163 0.48 3.99 4.30
CA LYS A 163 0.44 4.06 5.76
C LYS A 163 1.82 4.25 6.38
N ILE A 164 2.82 3.51 5.92
CA ILE A 164 4.18 3.67 6.45
C ILE A 164 4.80 5.01 6.02
N ALA A 165 4.55 5.45 4.79
CA ALA A 165 5.14 6.68 4.27
C ALA A 165 4.53 7.93 4.95
N THR A 166 3.20 7.98 5.11
CA THR A 166 2.51 9.03 5.89
C THR A 166 2.81 8.97 7.39
N TYR A 167 3.32 7.85 7.90
CA TYR A 167 3.78 7.71 9.28
C TYR A 167 5.22 8.21 9.46
N ALA A 168 6.11 7.96 8.50
CA ALA A 168 7.53 8.27 8.59
C ALA A 168 7.91 9.71 8.21
N ASN A 169 7.04 10.42 7.48
CA ASN A 169 7.29 11.78 6.99
C ASN A 169 7.69 12.77 8.11
N ALA A 170 6.82 13.02 9.09
CA ALA A 170 7.11 13.97 10.18
C ALA A 170 8.27 13.51 11.06
N ARG A 171 8.44 12.19 11.25
CA ARG A 171 9.58 11.62 11.98
C ARG A 171 10.91 11.94 11.30
N THR A 172 10.92 11.87 9.97
CA THR A 172 12.11 12.23 9.17
C THR A 172 12.41 13.72 9.31
N THR A 173 11.39 14.58 9.31
CA THR A 173 11.56 16.03 9.51
C THR A 173 12.12 16.36 10.90
N LEU A 174 11.63 15.73 11.96
CA LEU A 174 12.15 15.95 13.32
C LEU A 174 13.60 15.47 13.46
N GLU A 175 13.94 14.32 12.88
CA GLU A 175 15.31 13.83 12.91
C GLU A 175 16.27 14.64 12.01
N ALA A 176 15.75 15.39 11.03
CA ALA A 176 16.56 16.30 10.21
C ALA A 176 17.15 17.47 11.02
N GLN A 177 16.54 17.83 12.15
CA GLN A 177 17.09 18.83 13.08
C GLN A 177 18.43 18.40 13.69
N LYS A 178 18.66 17.08 13.80
CA LYS A 178 19.91 16.48 14.30
C LYS A 178 20.94 16.23 13.20
N GLY A 179 20.60 16.55 11.95
CA GLY A 179 21.46 16.39 10.77
C GLY A 179 20.90 15.43 9.71
N ILE A 180 21.62 15.33 8.59
CA ILE A 180 21.20 14.55 7.42
C ILE A 180 21.25 13.03 7.67
N ALA A 181 22.30 12.57 8.37
CA ALA A 181 22.50 11.15 8.65
C ALA A 181 21.34 10.50 9.45
N PRO A 182 20.83 11.08 10.55
CA PRO A 182 19.68 10.51 11.26
C PRO A 182 18.40 10.56 10.45
N ALA A 183 18.12 11.65 9.71
CA ALA A 183 16.97 11.74 8.82
C ALA A 183 16.98 10.65 7.73
N PHE A 184 18.11 10.46 7.06
CA PHE A 184 18.27 9.44 6.04
C PHE A 184 18.06 8.02 6.60
N LYS A 185 18.54 7.74 7.82
CA LYS A 185 18.31 6.44 8.47
C LYS A 185 16.83 6.15 8.69
N ILE A 186 16.04 7.14 9.12
CA ILE A 186 14.59 6.96 9.31
C ILE A 186 13.88 6.78 7.96
N ALA A 187 14.19 7.63 6.98
CA ALA A 187 13.61 7.52 5.63
C ALA A 187 13.91 6.16 4.99
N TYR A 188 15.18 5.72 5.03
CA TYR A 188 15.60 4.44 4.48
C TYR A 188 14.93 3.26 5.20
N ARG A 189 14.86 3.28 6.54
CA ARG A 189 14.15 2.25 7.31
C ARG A 189 12.67 2.18 6.94
N SER A 190 12.00 3.33 6.78
CA SER A 190 10.59 3.35 6.37
C SER A 190 10.38 2.78 4.95
N GLY A 191 11.28 3.07 4.01
CA GLY A 191 11.25 2.48 2.67
C GLY A 191 11.52 0.97 2.69
N ALA A 192 12.43 0.52 3.56
CA ALA A 192 12.66 -0.91 3.77
C ALA A 192 11.42 -1.62 4.32
N VAL A 193 10.70 -1.03 5.28
CA VAL A 193 9.43 -1.59 5.80
C VAL A 193 8.44 -1.84 4.66
N MET A 194 8.25 -0.85 3.78
CA MET A 194 7.39 -1.00 2.60
C MET A 194 7.88 -2.16 1.72
N GLY A 195 9.15 -2.14 1.29
CA GLY A 195 9.69 -3.15 0.38
C GLY A 195 9.61 -4.58 0.93
N PHE A 196 10.01 -4.81 2.19
CA PHE A 196 10.00 -6.13 2.81
C PHE A 196 8.57 -6.63 3.10
N LEU A 197 7.64 -5.77 3.53
CA LEU A 197 6.23 -6.18 3.68
C LEU A 197 5.62 -6.57 2.35
N LEU A 198 5.86 -5.79 1.30
CA LEU A 198 5.29 -6.02 -0.02
C LEU A 198 5.84 -7.31 -0.65
N ALA A 199 7.17 -7.48 -0.66
CA ALA A 199 7.80 -8.68 -1.21
C ALA A 199 7.38 -9.94 -0.45
N SER A 200 7.36 -9.89 0.88
CA SER A 200 7.02 -11.05 1.70
C SER A 200 5.54 -11.41 1.63
N SER A 201 4.65 -10.41 1.65
CA SER A 201 3.20 -10.61 1.49
C SER A 201 2.87 -11.18 0.11
N GLY A 202 3.46 -10.62 -0.96
CA GLY A 202 3.26 -11.11 -2.32
C GLY A 202 3.74 -12.55 -2.51
N LEU A 203 4.89 -12.92 -1.93
CA LEU A 203 5.41 -14.29 -1.97
C LEU A 203 4.53 -15.26 -1.17
N LEU A 204 4.09 -14.84 0.02
CA LEU A 204 3.25 -15.67 0.89
C LEU A 204 1.87 -15.93 0.29
N VAL A 205 1.22 -14.90 -0.27
CA VAL A 205 -0.07 -15.05 -0.95
C VAL A 205 0.08 -15.98 -2.15
N LEU A 206 1.12 -15.79 -2.98
CA LEU A 206 1.37 -16.67 -4.13
C LEU A 206 1.59 -18.13 -3.69
N TYR A 207 2.38 -18.35 -2.65
CA TYR A 207 2.64 -19.68 -2.09
C TYR A 207 1.37 -20.36 -1.58
N ILE A 208 0.52 -19.62 -0.86
CA ILE A 208 -0.77 -20.12 -0.37
C ILE A 208 -1.70 -20.44 -1.54
N SER A 209 -1.78 -19.56 -2.55
CA SER A 209 -2.61 -19.78 -3.74
C SER A 209 -2.18 -21.04 -4.51
N ILE A 210 -0.87 -21.25 -4.69
CA ILE A 210 -0.33 -22.47 -5.34
C ILE A 210 -0.76 -23.72 -4.57
N ASN A 211 -0.57 -23.74 -3.24
CA ASN A 211 -0.91 -24.91 -2.43
C ASN A 211 -2.42 -25.17 -2.39
N LEU A 212 -3.23 -24.12 -2.31
CA LEU A 212 -4.69 -24.25 -2.29
C LEU A 212 -5.20 -24.79 -3.63
N PHE A 213 -4.65 -24.31 -4.75
CA PHE A 213 -5.07 -24.78 -6.07
C PHE A 213 -4.54 -26.20 -6.34
N LYS A 214 -3.35 -26.56 -5.83
CA LYS A 214 -2.78 -27.91 -5.92
C LYS A 214 -3.69 -28.98 -5.33
N VAL A 215 -4.44 -28.67 -4.26
CA VAL A 215 -5.44 -29.60 -3.68
C VAL A 215 -6.55 -29.96 -4.68
N TYR A 216 -6.94 -29.02 -5.55
CA TYR A 216 -7.97 -29.25 -6.56
C TYR A 216 -7.43 -29.87 -7.85
N TYR A 217 -6.28 -29.40 -8.32
CA TYR A 217 -5.67 -29.81 -9.58
C TYR A 217 -4.94 -31.15 -9.50
N GLY A 218 -4.41 -31.53 -8.33
CA GLY A 218 -3.73 -32.81 -8.14
C GLY A 218 -2.50 -32.95 -9.05
N ASP A 219 -2.59 -33.85 -10.04
CA ASP A 219 -1.54 -34.13 -11.01
C ASP A 219 -1.58 -33.23 -12.26
N ASP A 220 -2.59 -32.35 -12.39
CA ASP A 220 -2.70 -31.38 -13.49
C ASP A 220 -1.93 -30.08 -13.18
N TRP A 221 -0.60 -30.14 -13.31
CA TRP A 221 0.27 -28.98 -13.09
C TRP A 221 0.14 -27.91 -14.18
N GLU A 222 -0.33 -28.29 -15.37
CA GLU A 222 -0.56 -27.39 -16.51
C GLU A 222 -1.68 -26.41 -16.20
N GLY A 223 -2.87 -26.93 -15.87
CA GLY A 223 -4.03 -26.11 -15.51
C GLY A 223 -3.83 -25.30 -14.22
N LEU A 224 -3.02 -25.83 -13.29
CA LEU A 224 -2.62 -25.15 -12.05
C LEU A 224 -1.88 -23.84 -12.37
N PHE A 225 -0.77 -23.92 -13.11
CA PHE A 225 0.05 -22.74 -13.42
C PHE A 225 -0.63 -21.80 -14.40
N GLU A 226 -1.41 -22.32 -15.34
CA GLU A 226 -2.27 -21.52 -16.22
C GLU A 226 -3.22 -20.64 -15.38
N SER A 227 -3.88 -21.22 -14.38
CA SER A 227 -4.78 -20.48 -13.49
C SER A 227 -4.05 -19.44 -12.63
N ILE A 228 -2.83 -19.75 -12.16
CA ILE A 228 -2.00 -18.83 -11.37
C ILE A 228 -1.55 -17.61 -12.19
N THR A 229 -1.45 -17.69 -13.52
CA THR A 229 -1.13 -16.52 -14.34
C THR A 229 -2.12 -15.36 -14.13
N GLY A 230 -3.37 -15.68 -13.77
CA GLY A 230 -4.39 -14.71 -13.38
C GLY A 230 -3.97 -13.81 -12.20
N TYR A 231 -3.17 -14.32 -11.26
CA TYR A 231 -2.65 -13.54 -10.13
C TYR A 231 -1.76 -12.37 -10.60
N GLY A 232 -0.84 -12.64 -11.52
CA GLY A 232 0.03 -11.61 -12.11
C GLY A 232 -0.74 -10.58 -12.94
N LEU A 233 -1.76 -11.05 -13.67
CA LEU A 233 -2.67 -10.20 -14.43
C LEU A 233 -3.41 -9.23 -13.49
N GLY A 234 -4.04 -9.73 -12.42
CA GLY A 234 -4.78 -8.93 -11.45
C GLY A 234 -3.91 -7.90 -10.74
N GLY A 235 -2.73 -8.31 -10.28
CA GLY A 235 -1.79 -7.41 -9.61
C GLY A 235 -1.32 -6.26 -10.51
N SER A 236 -0.99 -6.56 -11.77
CA SER A 236 -0.51 -5.59 -12.76
C SER A 236 -1.61 -4.63 -13.19
N SER A 237 -2.85 -5.11 -13.36
CA SER A 237 -3.99 -4.26 -13.68
C SER A 237 -4.24 -3.21 -12.60
N VAL A 238 -4.27 -3.59 -11.32
CA VAL A 238 -4.40 -2.63 -10.20
C VAL A 238 -3.22 -1.67 -10.17
N ALA A 239 -2.00 -2.18 -10.32
CA ALA A 239 -0.79 -1.35 -10.26
C ALA A 239 -0.77 -0.28 -11.37
N LEU A 240 -1.28 -0.60 -12.56
CA LEU A 240 -1.41 0.34 -13.67
C LEU A 240 -2.34 1.51 -13.29
N PHE A 241 -3.57 1.22 -12.83
CA PHE A 241 -4.51 2.27 -12.43
C PHE A 241 -4.05 3.03 -11.18
N GLY A 242 -3.35 2.35 -10.27
CA GLY A 242 -2.69 2.93 -9.11
C GLY A 242 -1.69 4.02 -9.52
N ARG A 243 -0.73 3.65 -10.36
CA ARG A 243 0.35 4.54 -10.82
C ARG A 243 -0.13 5.65 -11.75
N VAL A 244 -1.04 5.35 -12.68
CA VAL A 244 -1.60 6.37 -13.59
C VAL A 244 -2.48 7.34 -12.82
N GLY A 245 -3.40 6.83 -11.99
CA GLY A 245 -4.29 7.68 -11.19
C GLY A 245 -3.54 8.53 -10.17
N GLY A 246 -2.60 7.94 -9.43
CA GLY A 246 -1.77 8.66 -8.47
C GLY A 246 -0.79 9.62 -9.13
N GLY A 247 -0.20 9.24 -10.27
CA GLY A 247 0.75 10.05 -11.01
C GLY A 247 0.14 11.31 -11.62
N ILE A 248 -1.04 11.18 -12.26
CA ILE A 248 -1.78 12.34 -12.79
C ILE A 248 -2.10 13.33 -11.67
N TYR A 249 -2.60 12.81 -10.54
CA TYR A 249 -3.03 13.65 -9.43
C TYR A 249 -1.85 14.39 -8.79
N THR A 250 -0.75 13.67 -8.54
CA THR A 250 0.47 14.25 -7.95
C THR A 250 1.07 15.29 -8.87
N LYS A 251 1.19 15.00 -10.17
CA LYS A 251 1.80 15.92 -11.14
C LYS A 251 0.96 17.17 -11.40
N ALA A 252 -0.37 17.06 -11.38
CA ALA A 252 -1.24 18.23 -11.47
C ALA A 252 -1.08 19.16 -10.26
N ALA A 253 -0.98 18.60 -9.05
CA ALA A 253 -0.74 19.38 -7.84
C ALA A 253 0.67 20.03 -7.83
N ASP A 254 1.68 19.28 -8.26
CA ASP A 254 3.09 19.70 -8.41
C ASP A 254 3.22 20.91 -9.33
N VAL A 255 2.74 20.78 -10.56
CA VAL A 255 2.81 21.87 -11.55
C VAL A 255 1.99 23.08 -11.12
N GLY A 256 0.82 22.87 -10.50
CA GLY A 256 -0.03 23.96 -10.01
C GLY A 256 0.60 24.73 -8.84
N ALA A 257 1.18 24.03 -7.87
CA ALA A 257 1.82 24.63 -6.71
C ALA A 257 3.07 25.42 -7.10
N ASP A 258 3.91 24.85 -7.97
CA ASP A 258 5.17 25.46 -8.38
C ASP A 258 4.99 26.67 -9.29
N LEU A 259 4.06 26.62 -10.25
CA LEU A 259 3.83 27.75 -11.17
C LEU A 259 3.30 28.97 -10.40
N VAL A 260 2.23 28.80 -9.62
CA VAL A 260 1.60 29.92 -8.92
C VAL A 260 2.46 30.41 -7.75
N GLY A 261 3.15 29.50 -7.06
CA GLY A 261 4.02 29.85 -5.94
C GLY A 261 5.30 30.53 -6.40
N LYS A 262 6.12 29.80 -7.16
CA LYS A 262 7.49 30.20 -7.48
C LYS A 262 7.55 31.22 -8.63
N VAL A 263 6.72 31.04 -9.67
CA VAL A 263 6.81 31.88 -10.88
C VAL A 263 5.97 33.15 -10.77
N GLU A 264 4.74 33.06 -10.27
CA GLU A 264 3.85 34.21 -10.20
C GLU A 264 4.06 35.05 -8.93
N ASN A 265 4.11 34.39 -7.76
CA ASN A 265 4.11 35.09 -6.46
C ASN A 265 5.49 35.21 -5.80
N ASN A 266 6.54 34.62 -6.40
CA ASN A 266 7.91 34.57 -5.84
C ASN A 266 7.96 34.11 -4.36
N ILE A 267 7.07 33.21 -3.96
CA ILE A 267 7.09 32.59 -2.63
C ILE A 267 7.94 31.31 -2.67
N PRO A 268 8.59 30.94 -1.55
CA PRO A 268 9.40 29.74 -1.50
C PRO A 268 8.58 28.46 -1.76
N GLU A 269 9.27 27.42 -2.22
CA GLU A 269 8.68 26.10 -2.44
C GLU A 269 8.17 25.52 -1.11
N ASP A 270 7.01 24.86 -1.15
CA ASP A 270 6.30 24.35 0.03
C ASP A 270 5.89 25.40 1.09
N ASP A 271 5.71 26.67 0.71
CA ASP A 271 5.22 27.70 1.63
C ASP A 271 3.78 27.42 2.10
N PRO A 272 3.49 27.46 3.42
CA PRO A 272 2.17 27.17 3.98
C PRO A 272 1.06 28.14 3.51
N ARG A 273 1.41 29.29 2.92
CA ARG A 273 0.45 30.24 2.33
C ARG A 273 -0.09 29.77 0.99
N ASN A 274 0.60 28.83 0.32
CA ASN A 274 0.14 28.27 -0.93
C ASN A 274 -0.86 27.12 -0.66
N PRO A 275 -2.15 27.28 -0.99
CA PRO A 275 -3.15 26.24 -0.75
C PRO A 275 -2.84 24.94 -1.50
N ALA A 276 -2.06 24.98 -2.59
CA ALA A 276 -1.71 23.81 -3.39
C ALA A 276 -0.62 22.92 -2.74
N VAL A 277 0.17 23.43 -1.79
CA VAL A 277 1.23 22.67 -1.11
C VAL A 277 0.66 21.56 -0.23
N GLN A 278 -0.48 21.82 0.41
CA GLN A 278 -1.17 20.80 1.20
C GLN A 278 -1.70 19.67 0.30
N PHE A 279 -2.08 19.97 -0.94
CA PHE A 279 -2.37 18.94 -1.94
C PHE A 279 -1.07 18.23 -2.32
N LEU A 280 -0.03 18.92 -2.79
CA LEU A 280 1.26 18.33 -3.18
C LEU A 280 1.76 17.26 -2.19
N LEU A 281 1.88 17.63 -0.91
CA LEU A 281 2.41 16.77 0.14
C LEU A 281 1.50 15.57 0.45
N VAL A 282 0.18 15.69 0.26
CA VAL A 282 -0.75 14.57 0.33
C VAL A 282 -0.45 13.53 -0.76
N PHE A 283 -0.15 13.99 -1.97
CA PHE A 283 -0.17 13.13 -3.16
C PHE A 283 1.17 12.48 -3.50
N SER A 284 2.30 13.01 -3.02
CA SER A 284 3.59 12.30 -3.12
C SER A 284 3.53 10.86 -2.58
N PHE A 285 2.63 10.58 -1.62
CA PHE A 285 2.42 9.27 -1.00
C PHE A 285 1.43 8.36 -1.74
N VAL A 286 0.78 8.87 -2.77
CA VAL A 286 -0.23 8.16 -3.57
C VAL A 286 0.38 7.61 -4.87
N SER A 287 1.42 8.28 -5.39
CA SER A 287 2.07 7.90 -6.65
C SER A 287 3.19 6.85 -6.49
N SER A 288 3.59 6.51 -5.25
CA SER A 288 4.68 5.57 -4.96
C SER A 288 4.16 4.17 -4.63
#